data_AF-A0A1A9GMS2-F1
#
_entry.id   AF-A0A1A9GMS2-F1
#
_cell.length_a   1.000
_cell.length_b   1.000
_cell.length_c   1.000
_cell.angle_alpha   90.00
_cell.angle_beta   90.00
_cell.angle_gamma   90.00
#
_symmetry.space_group_name_H-M   'P 1'
#
loop_
_entity.id
_entity.type
_entity.pdbx_description
1 polymer ?
#
loop_
_entity_poly.entity_id
_entity_poly.type
_entity_poly.pdbx_seq_one_letter_code
_entity_poly.pdbx_strand_id
1 'polypeptide(L)' 'MLRERVRVARDEVALRRQDPGRRDDLGRAQLELRRALEALVVELEDRRLPVPYALHAELRLHQDIDPR' A
#
# COMPACT_ATOMS: atom_id res chain seq x y z
N MET A 1 5.76 10.70 9.04
CA MET A 1 4.37 11.04 8.61
C MET A 1 3.80 9.88 7.78
N LEU A 2 2.49 9.65 7.76
CA LEU A 2 1.89 8.51 7.04
C LEU A 2 2.09 8.56 5.51
N ARG A 3 2.06 9.76 4.92
CA ARG A 3 2.41 9.96 3.50
C ARG A 3 3.80 9.44 3.13
N GLU A 4 4.77 9.64 4.03
CA GLU A 4 6.14 9.16 3.85
C GLU A 4 6.22 7.63 3.94
N ARG A 5 5.45 7.02 4.85
CA ARG A 5 5.35 5.57 4.95
C ARG A 5 4.76 4.94 3.68
N VAL A 6 3.72 5.56 3.12
CA VAL A 6 3.14 5.12 1.84
C VAL A 6 4.17 5.23 0.71
N ARG A 7 4.92 6.34 0.65
CA ARG A 7 5.99 6.52 -0.35
C ARG A 7 7.03 5.40 -0.28
N VAL A 8 7.60 5.17 0.91
CA VAL A 8 8.59 4.11 1.11
C VAL A 8 8.02 2.74 0.75
N ALA A 9 6.79 2.42 1.15
CA ALA A 9 6.19 1.14 0.83
C ALA A 9 5.96 0.94 -0.69
N ARG A 10 5.64 2.01 -1.43
CA ARG A 10 5.56 1.96 -2.90
C ARG A 10 6.91 1.66 -3.53
N ASP A 11 7.98 2.32 -3.05
CA ASP A 11 9.34 2.11 -3.53
C ASP A 11 9.79 0.65 -3.27
N GLU A 12 9.49 0.11 -2.09
CA GLU A 12 9.81 -1.27 -1.72
C GLU A 12 9.09 -2.31 -2.61
N VAL A 13 7.83 -2.06 -2.98
CA VAL A 13 7.08 -2.90 -3.94
C VAL A 13 7.68 -2.77 -5.35
N ALA A 14 7.99 -1.55 -5.78
CA ALA A 14 8.57 -1.30 -7.10
C ALA A 14 9.94 -1.97 -7.26
N LEU A 15 10.77 -1.96 -6.21
CA LEU A 15 12.05 -2.64 -6.17
C LEU A 15 11.88 -4.16 -6.29
N ARG A 16 10.99 -4.76 -5.50
CA ARG A 16 10.81 -6.23 -5.49
C ARG A 16 10.13 -6.78 -6.73
N ARG A 17 9.32 -5.98 -7.44
CA ARG A 17 8.77 -6.37 -8.75
C ARG A 17 9.86 -6.60 -9.81
N GLN A 18 11.03 -6.00 -9.64
CA GLN A 18 12.15 -6.16 -10.57
C GLN A 18 12.95 -7.45 -10.29
N ASP A 19 12.75 -8.09 -9.14
CA ASP A 19 13.39 -9.36 -8.78
C ASP A 19 12.34 -10.46 -8.52
N PRO A 20 11.88 -11.16 -9.58
CA PRO A 20 10.85 -12.19 -9.48
C PRO A 20 11.31 -13.45 -8.72
N GLY A 21 12.58 -13.57 -8.33
CA GLY A 21 13.11 -14.70 -7.58
C GLY A 21 12.60 -14.80 -6.14
N ARG A 22 11.98 -13.74 -5.59
CA ARG A 22 11.52 -13.66 -4.21
C ARG A 22 10.05 -13.27 -4.09
N ARG A 23 9.17 -14.15 -4.58
CA ARG A 23 7.70 -13.95 -4.54
C ARG A 23 7.17 -13.63 -3.14
N ASP A 24 7.69 -14.30 -2.11
CA ASP A 24 7.28 -14.07 -0.72
C ASP A 24 7.63 -12.66 -0.23
N ASP A 25 8.78 -12.12 -0.67
CA ASP A 25 9.20 -10.77 -0.32
C ASP A 25 8.29 -9.73 -0.99
N LEU A 26 7.86 -9.96 -2.24
CA LEU A 26 6.93 -9.10 -2.94
C LEU A 26 5.56 -9.08 -2.24
N GLY A 27 5.04 -10.24 -1.85
CA GLY A 27 3.78 -10.35 -1.10
C GLY A 27 3.83 -9.58 0.23
N ARG A 28 4.95 -9.68 0.97
CA ARG A 28 5.17 -8.90 2.20
C ARG A 28 5.19 -7.39 1.94
N ALA A 29 5.90 -6.94 0.91
CA ALA A 29 5.94 -5.51 0.58
C ALA A 29 4.56 -4.97 0.16
N GLN A 30 3.78 -5.76 -0.57
CA GLN A 30 2.40 -5.40 -0.94
C GLN A 30 1.48 -5.30 0.27
N LEU A 31 1.62 -6.21 1.25
CA LEU A 31 0.87 -6.16 2.49
C LEU A 31 1.21 -4.90 3.31
N GLU A 32 2.50 -4.56 3.43
CA GLU A 32 2.92 -3.35 4.13
C GLU A 32 2.45 -2.07 3.43
N LEU A 33 2.47 -2.04 2.10
CA LEU A 33 1.88 -0.95 1.33
C LEU A 33 0.37 -0.82 1.60
N ARG A 34 -0.37 -1.94 1.61
CA ARG A 34 -1.81 -1.94 1.93
C ARG A 34 -2.08 -1.34 3.31
N ARG A 35 -1.35 -1.79 4.33
CA ARG A 35 -1.46 -1.26 5.71
C ARG A 35 -1.17 0.24 5.79
N ALA A 36 -0.15 0.71 5.07
CA ALA A 36 0.20 2.12 5.05
C ALA A 36 -0.89 2.97 4.38
N LEU A 37 -1.49 2.47 3.29
CA LEU A 37 -2.61 3.12 2.60
C LEU A 37 -3.86 3.16 3.48
N GLU A 38 -4.23 2.04 4.13
CA GLU A 38 -5.35 1.95 5.07
C GLU A 38 -5.18 2.98 6.20
N ALA A 39 -3.99 3.05 6.81
CA ALA A 39 -3.71 4.00 7.87
C ALA A 39 -3.80 5.47 7.41
N LEU A 40 -3.38 5.78 6.18
CA LEU A 40 -3.51 7.12 5.62
C LEU A 40 -4.98 7.48 5.35
N VAL A 41 -5.80 6.53 4.87
CA VAL A 41 -7.24 6.74 4.69
C VAL A 41 -7.90 7.05 6.02
N VAL A 42 -7.64 6.25 7.05
CA VAL A 42 -8.18 6.48 8.40
C VAL A 42 -7.77 7.87 8.93
N GLU A 43 -6.51 8.28 8.76
CA GLU A 43 -6.07 9.63 9.19
C GLU A 43 -6.82 10.76 8.45
N LEU A 44 -7.10 10.58 7.16
CA LEU A 44 -7.87 11.56 6.38
C LEU A 44 -9.32 11.61 6.83
N GLU A 45 -9.95 10.46 7.05
CA GLU A 45 -11.33 10.34 7.54
C GLU A 45 -11.50 10.95 8.93
N ASP A 46 -10.60 10.65 9.87
CA ASP A 46 -10.57 11.21 11.23
C ASP A 46 -10.49 12.74 11.21
N ARG A 47 -9.75 13.29 10.24
CA ARG A 47 -9.60 14.73 10.03
C ARG A 47 -10.71 15.34 9.18
N ARG A 48 -11.69 14.55 8.74
CA ARG A 48 -12.76 14.95 7.81
C ARG A 48 -12.22 15.55 6.51
N LEU A 49 -11.07 15.07 6.07
CA LEU A 49 -10.45 15.44 4.81
C LEU A 49 -10.94 14.49 3.71
N PRO A 50 -11.08 14.99 2.47
CA PRO A 50 -11.46 14.13 1.36
C PRO A 50 -10.37 13.08 1.10
N VAL A 51 -10.79 11.81 0.96
CA VAL A 51 -9.90 10.73 0.54
C VAL A 51 -9.80 10.76 -0.99
N PRO A 52 -8.59 10.93 -1.57
CA PRO A 52 -8.42 10.94 -3.01
C PRO A 52 -8.86 9.62 -3.65
N TYR A 53 -9.55 9.68 -4.79
CA TYR A 53 -9.97 8.48 -5.53
C TYR A 53 -8.82 7.53 -5.87
N ALA A 54 -7.64 8.09 -6.20
CA ALA A 54 -6.44 7.30 -6.47
C ALA A 54 -6.02 6.40 -5.29
N LEU A 55 -6.21 6.85 -4.06
CA LEU A 55 -5.93 6.06 -2.84
C LEU A 55 -6.89 4.87 -2.71
N HIS A 56 -8.18 5.09 -2.99
CA HIS A 56 -9.17 4.00 -3.01
C HIS A 56 -8.91 3.00 -4.14
N ALA A 57 -8.55 3.47 -5.33
CA ALA A 57 -8.21 2.62 -6.45
C ALA A 57 -7.00 1.73 -6.14
N GLU A 58 -5.95 2.31 -5.55
CA GLU A 58 -4.74 1.57 -5.15
C GLU A 58 -5.04 0.54 -4.06
N LEU A 59 -5.82 0.89 -3.04
CA LEU A 59 -6.26 -0.08 -2.02
C LEU A 59 -7.01 -1.26 -2.63
N ARG A 60 -7.89 -1.02 -3.60
CA ARG A 60 -8.63 -2.07 -4.30
C ARG A 60 -7.70 -3.02 -5.03
N LEU A 61 -6.66 -2.51 -5.70
CA LEU A 61 -5.65 -3.33 -6.37
C LEU A 61 -4.87 -4.25 -5.41
N HIS A 62 -4.76 -3.86 -4.14
CA HIS A 62 -4.07 -4.64 -3.11
C HIS A 62 -5.01 -5.49 -2.23
N GLN A 63 -6.34 -5.38 -2.39
CA GLN A 63 -7.32 -6.24 -1.72
C GLN A 63 -7.41 -7.63 -2.34
N ASP A 64 -7.23 -7.75 -3.67
CA ASP A 64 -7.28 -9.02 -4.39
C ASP A 64 -6.03 -9.90 -4.17
N ILE A 65 -5.04 -9.39 -3.44
CA ILE A 65 -3.83 -10.11 -3.05
C ILE A 65 -4.15 -10.87 -1.76
N ASP A 66 -4.98 -11.91 -1.87
CA ASP A 66 -5.26 -12.84 -0.78
C ASP A 66 -4.15 -13.90 -0.72
N PRO A 67 -3.38 -14.00 0.38
CA PRO A 67 -2.40 -15.06 0.56
C PRO A 67 -3.13 -16.32 1.06
N ARG A 68 -3.61 -17.14 0.13
CA ARG A 68 -3.89 -18.55 0.45
C ARG A 68 -2.65 -19.39 0.27
#